data_AF-A0A7V9LJ08-F1
#
_entry.id   AF-A0A7V9LJ08-F1
#
_cell.length_a   1.000
_cell.length_b   1.000
_cell.length_c   1.000
_cell.angle_alpha   90.00
_cell.angle_beta   90.00
_cell.angle_gamma   90.00
#
_symmetry.space_group_name_H-M   'P 1'
#
loop_
_entity.id
_entity.type
_entity.pdbx_description
1 polymer ?
#
loop_
_entity_poly.entity_id
_entity_poly.type
_entity_poly.pdbx_seq_one_letter_code
_entity_poly.pdbx_strand_id
1 'polypeptide(L)' 'DSRTSVEIMALLQQLNAEGMTIVVVTHEQDVAGFASREVHFRDGKVVRDARQVARSAREALGELQAEAA' A
#
# COMPACT_ATOMS: atom_id res chain seq x y z
N ASP A 1 -0.34 -11.69 -8.15
CA ASP A 1 0.91 -12.27 -7.62
C ASP A 1 1.35 -11.38 -6.46
N SER A 2 1.43 -11.92 -5.24
CA SER A 2 1.63 -11.12 -4.02
C SER A 2 2.98 -10.40 -4.03
N ARG A 3 4.04 -11.06 -4.49
CA ARG A 3 5.37 -10.47 -4.63
C ARG A 3 5.37 -9.27 -5.56
N THR A 4 4.80 -9.43 -6.77
CA THR A 4 4.68 -8.33 -7.74
C THR A 4 3.93 -7.13 -7.15
N SER A 5 2.84 -7.37 -6.39
CA SER A 5 2.10 -6.30 -5.72
C SER A 5 2.98 -5.54 -4.72
N VAL A 6 3.80 -6.23 -3.92
CA VAL A 6 4.71 -5.58 -2.96
C VAL A 6 5.83 -4.82 -3.68
N GLU A 7 6.38 -5.34 -4.78
CA GLU A 7 7.33 -4.64 -5.67
C GLU A 7 6.79 -3.30 -6.17
N ILE A 8 5.56 -3.31 -6.69
CA ILE A 8 4.89 -2.09 -7.13
C ILE A 8 4.68 -1.13 -5.95
N MET A 9 4.24 -1.62 -4.79
CA MET A 9 4.01 -0.76 -3.64
C MET A 9 5.29 -0.13 -3.10
N ALA A 10 6.43 -0.83 -3.16
CA ALA A 10 7.73 -0.25 -2.78
C ALA A 10 8.13 0.91 -3.70
N LEU A 11 7.94 0.77 -5.01
CA LEU A 11 8.15 1.85 -5.96
C LEU A 11 7.21 3.04 -5.70
N LEU A 12 5.92 2.77 -5.48
CA LEU A 12 4.94 3.84 -5.21
C LEU A 12 5.24 4.58 -3.90
N GLN A 13 5.68 3.87 -2.86
CA GLN A 13 6.11 4.51 -1.61
C GLN A 13 7.37 5.37 -1.79
N GLN A 14 8.33 4.92 -2.59
CA GLN A 14 9.50 5.72 -2.92
C GLN A 14 9.10 7.02 -3.62
N LEU A 15 8.28 6.92 -4.67
CA LEU A 15 7.80 8.09 -5.40
C LEU A 15 6.98 9.04 -4.52
N ASN A 16 6.21 8.50 -3.57
CA ASN A 16 5.49 9.29 -2.60
C ASN A 16 6.42 10.06 -1.65
N ALA A 17 7.50 9.42 -1.20
CA ALA A 17 8.54 10.06 -0.39
C ALA A 17 9.31 11.15 -1.16
N GLU A 18 9.40 11.03 -2.49
CA GLU A 18 9.99 12.06 -3.38
C GLU A 18 9.04 13.25 -3.64
N GLY A 19 7.84 13.25 -3.04
CA GLY A 19 6.90 14.38 -3.08
C GLY A 19 5.71 14.18 -4.01
N MET A 20 5.59 13.03 -4.69
CA MET A 20 4.43 12.73 -5.52
C MET A 20 3.22 12.31 -4.68
N THR A 21 2.03 12.85 -4.98
CA THR A 21 0.80 12.36 -4.35
C THR A 21 0.31 11.14 -5.10
N ILE A 22 0.15 10.02 -4.39
CA ILE A 22 -0.30 8.75 -4.96
C ILE A 22 -1.67 8.38 -4.40
N VAL A 23 -2.60 7.98 -5.27
CA VAL A 23 -3.90 7.42 -4.90
C VAL A 23 -4.02 6.05 -5.56
N VAL A 24 -4.26 5.01 -4.76
CA VAL A 24 -4.43 3.63 -5.23
C VAL A 24 -5.83 3.17 -4.87
N VAL A 25 -6.54 2.59 -5.84
CA VAL A 25 -7.82 1.90 -5.62
C VAL A 25 -7.54 0.42 -5.57
N THR A 26 -7.90 -0.23 -4.46
CA THR A 26 -7.69 -1.67 -4.27
C THR A 26 -8.84 -2.28 -3.46
N HIS A 27 -9.08 -3.57 -3.68
CA HIS A 27 -9.95 -4.40 -2.85
C HIS A 27 -9.14 -5.27 -1.86
N GLU A 28 -7.81 -5.30 -1.99
CA GLU A 28 -6.91 -6.06 -1.15
C GLU A 28 -6.52 -5.23 0.08
N GLN A 29 -6.87 -5.71 1.27
CA GLN A 29 -6.52 -5.03 2.52
C GLN A 29 -5.02 -4.91 2.72
N ASP A 30 -4.26 -5.90 2.22
CA ASP A 30 -2.81 -5.86 2.31
C ASP A 30 -2.21 -4.68 1.54
N VAL A 31 -2.69 -4.43 0.33
CA VAL A 31 -2.25 -3.29 -0.47
C VAL A 31 -2.64 -1.97 0.21
N ALA A 32 -3.86 -1.88 0.74
CA ALA A 32 -4.34 -0.69 1.46
C ALA A 32 -3.47 -0.36 2.68
N GLY A 33 -2.94 -1.37 3.38
CA GLY A 33 -2.06 -1.19 4.53
C GLY A 33 -0.72 -0.49 4.24
N PHE A 34 -0.29 -0.42 2.97
CA PHE A 34 0.90 0.33 2.57
C PHE A 34 0.64 1.84 2.36
N ALA A 35 -0.63 2.28 2.41
CA ALA A 35 -0.99 3.69 2.29
C ALA A 35 -1.10 4.37 3.67
N SER A 36 -0.69 5.64 3.75
CA SER A 36 -0.77 6.45 4.98
C SER A 36 -2.19 6.94 5.32
N ARG A 37 -3.13 6.79 4.38
CA ARG A 37 -4.54 7.11 4.54
C ARG A 37 -5.38 6.08 3.80
N GLU A 38 -6.45 5.64 4.45
CA GLU A 38 -7.41 4.68 3.92
C GLU A 38 -8.80 5.34 3.85
N VAL A 39 -9.40 5.31 2.66
CA VAL A 39 -10.75 5.82 2.42
C VAL A 39 -11.62 4.71 1.87
N HIS A 40 -12.72 4.40 2.55
CA HIS A 40 -13.68 3.39 2.11
C HIS A 40 -14.90 4.07 1.51
N PHE A 41 -15.30 3.57 0.34
CA PHE A 41 -16.51 3.99 -0.35
C PHE A 41 -17.55 2.86 -0.33
N ARG A 42 -18.81 3.23 -0.17
CA ARG A 42 -19.96 2.35 -0.34
C ARG A 42 -21.10 3.16 -0.94
N ASP A 43 -21.69 2.66 -2.02
CA ASP A 43 -22.84 3.27 -2.71
C ASP A 43 -22.64 4.77 -3.00
N GLY A 44 -21.46 5.13 -3.52
CA GLY A 44 -21.10 6.52 -3.87
C GLY A 44 -20.81 7.43 -2.67
N LYS A 45 -20.78 6.90 -1.45
CA LYS A 45 -20.52 7.66 -0.22
C LYS A 45 -19.24 7.21 0.46
N VAL A 46 -18.49 8.16 1.03
CA VAL A 46 -17.38 7.84 1.94
C VAL A 46 -17.97 7.36 3.25
N VAL A 47 -17.64 6.12 3.64
CA VAL A 47 -18.10 5.51 4.89
C VAL A 47 -17.00 5.41 5.94
N ARG A 48 -15.72 5.54 5.53
CA ARG A 48 -14.57 5.63 6.43
C ARG A 48 -13.49 6.46 5.78
N ASP A 49 -12.82 7.27 6.59
CA ASP A 49 -11.67 8.07 6.20
C ASP A 49 -10.73 8.16 7.41
N ALA A 50 -9.59 7.48 7.32
CA ALA A 50 -8.66 7.38 8.43
C ALA A 50 -7.22 7.49 7.94
N ARG A 51 -6.41 8.27 8.67
CA ARG A 51 -4.95 8.15 8.58
C ARG A 51 -4.50 6.94 9.36
N GLN A 52 -3.48 6.25 8.85
CA GLN A 52 -2.87 5.10 9.48
C GLN A 52 -1.35 5.13 9.31
N VAL A 53 -0.66 4.34 10.12
CA VAL A 53 0.77 4.12 9.92
C VAL A 53 0.91 3.18 8.73
N ALA A 54 1.49 3.68 7.63
CA ALA A 54 1.76 2.88 6.46
C ALA A 54 2.80 1.80 6.79
N ARG A 55 2.51 0.54 6.43
CA ARG A 55 3.52 -0.53 6.45
C ARG A 55 4.61 -0.21 5.43
N SER A 56 5.85 -0.65 5.69
CA SER A 56 6.95 -0.51 4.73
C SER A 56 6.89 -1.63 3.69
N ALA A 57 6.61 -1.30 2.42
CA ALA A 57 6.62 -2.30 1.36
C ALA A 57 8.02 -2.84 1.10
N ARG A 58 9.06 -2.01 1.30
CA ARG A 58 10.46 -2.41 1.18
C ARG A 58 10.88 -3.47 2.20
N GLU A 59 10.37 -3.37 3.43
CA GLU A 59 10.61 -4.39 4.48
C GLU A 59 9.88 -5.69 4.14
N ALA A 60 8.59 -5.62 3.78
CA ALA A 60 7.80 -6.79 3.37
C ALA A 60 8.44 -7.53 2.18
N LEU A 61 9.04 -6.81 1.24
CA LEU A 61 9.84 -7.38 0.15
C LEU A 61 11.05 -8.16 0.63
N GLY A 62 11.79 -7.62 1.59
CA GLY A 62 12.95 -8.29 2.17
C GLY A 62 12.59 -9.59 2.87
N GLU A 63 11.45 -9.62 3.57
CA GLU A 63 10.91 -10.82 4.21
C GLU A 63 10.56 -11.90 3.19
N LEU A 64 9.82 -11.56 2.12
CA LEU A 64 9.46 -12.50 1.05
C LEU A 64 10.69 -13.06 0.31
N GLN A 65 11.74 -12.27 0.17
CA GLN A 65 13.00 -12.71 -0.45
C GLN A 65 13.78 -13.67 0.45
N ALA A 66 13.75 -13.45 1.77
CA ALA A 66 14.40 -14.33 2.74
C ALA A 66 13.71 -15.70 2.85
N GLU A 67 12.38 -15.75 2.74
CA GLU A 67 11.61 -17.01 2.75
C GLU A 67 11.85 -17.87 1.50
N ALA A 68 12.23 -17.25 0.38
CA ALA A 68 12.47 -17.94 -0.88
C ALA A 68 13.91 -18.49 -1.02
N ALA A 69 14.79 -18.22 -0.05
CA ALA A 69 16.20 -18.63 -0.02
C ALA A 69 16.43 -19.88 0.85
#